data_AF-A0A3C1A9P0-F1
#
_entry.id   AF-A0A3C1A9P0-F1
#
_cell.length_a   1.000
_cell.length_b   1.000
_cell.length_c   1.000
_cell.angle_alpha   90.00
_cell.angle_beta   90.00
_cell.angle_gamma   90.00
#
_symmetry.space_group_name_H-M   'P 1'
#
loop_
_entity.id
_entity.type
_entity.pdbx_description
1 polymer ?
#
loop_
_entity_poly.entity_id
_entity_poly.type
_entity_poly.pdbx_seq_one_letter_code
_entity_poly.pdbx_strand_id
1 'polypeptide(L)'
;MFFLASCSSTQQTVTQRSQINYTPATIESYSKGVVSESEKQVLDDFIARKIELWRKQQTLVPSADMGNENDSKQLAELQRQMQQLDNDINAYLIRGERRDYYYDALQKAMKDFQ
;
A
#
# COMPACT_ATOMS: atom_id res chain seq x y z
N MET A 1 7.20 -28.85 -52.39
CA MET A 1 8.01 -29.27 -51.23
C MET A 1 7.48 -28.53 -50.00
N PHE A 2 7.24 -29.29 -48.95
CA PHE A 2 6.49 -28.93 -47.75
C PHE A 2 7.16 -27.84 -46.92
N PHE A 3 6.37 -26.84 -46.49
CA PHE A 3 6.70 -26.00 -45.35
C PHE A 3 6.16 -26.67 -44.09
N LEU A 4 7.08 -27.15 -43.25
CA LEU A 4 6.85 -27.49 -41.85
C LEU A 4 6.93 -26.21 -41.03
N ALA A 5 5.98 -25.99 -40.12
CA ALA A 5 6.24 -25.75 -38.69
C ALA A 5 4.94 -25.34 -38.01
N SER A 6 4.40 -26.26 -37.22
CA SER A 6 3.45 -25.95 -36.16
C SER A 6 4.15 -25.08 -35.10
N CYS A 7 3.49 -24.04 -34.62
CA CYS A 7 3.86 -23.38 -33.38
C CYS A 7 2.59 -23.04 -32.60
N SER A 8 2.26 -23.90 -31.64
CA SER A 8 1.36 -23.59 -30.53
C SER A 8 2.16 -22.81 -29.49
N SER A 9 1.65 -21.68 -29.05
CA SER A 9 2.00 -21.14 -27.73
C SER A 9 0.90 -20.19 -27.27
N THR A 10 0.05 -20.73 -26.41
CA THR A 10 -0.86 -20.02 -25.53
C THR A 10 -0.11 -18.91 -24.79
N GLN A 11 -0.50 -17.65 -24.96
CA GLN A 11 -0.07 -16.58 -24.05
C GLN A 11 -1.24 -16.24 -23.14
N GLN A 12 -1.15 -16.75 -21.92
CA GLN A 12 -1.96 -16.34 -20.79
C GLN A 12 -1.70 -14.86 -20.55
N THR A 13 -2.75 -14.05 -20.66
CA THR A 13 -2.74 -12.65 -20.25
C THR A 13 -2.60 -12.62 -18.72
N VAL A 14 -1.37 -12.56 -18.24
CA VAL A 14 -1.07 -12.30 -16.83
C VAL A 14 -1.44 -10.86 -16.56
N THR A 15 -2.50 -10.67 -15.77
CA THR A 15 -2.93 -9.39 -15.22
C THR A 15 -1.71 -8.67 -14.63
N GLN A 16 -1.31 -7.59 -15.27
CA GLN A 16 -0.15 -6.79 -14.90
C GLN A 16 -0.51 -6.05 -13.60
N ARG A 17 -0.15 -6.64 -12.46
CA ARG A 17 -0.25 -6.02 -11.14
C ARG A 17 0.80 -4.90 -11.13
N SER A 18 0.36 -3.64 -11.31
CA SER A 18 1.22 -2.46 -11.22
C SER A 18 2.05 -2.52 -9.95
N GLN A 19 3.33 -2.85 -10.08
CA GLN A 19 4.30 -2.72 -9.02
C GLN A 19 4.57 -1.23 -8.86
N ILE A 20 4.02 -0.64 -7.80
CA ILE A 20 4.35 0.73 -7.39
C ILE A 20 5.81 0.69 -6.94
N ASN A 21 6.72 1.12 -7.83
CA ASN A 21 8.12 1.33 -7.49
C ASN A 21 8.23 2.59 -6.62
N TYR A 22 8.37 2.40 -5.31
CA TYR A 22 8.78 3.47 -4.42
C TYR A 22 10.26 3.76 -4.65
N THR A 23 10.56 4.74 -5.51
CA THR A 23 11.89 5.33 -5.58
C THR A 23 12.23 5.97 -4.22
N PRO A 24 13.29 5.53 -3.52
CA PRO A 24 13.70 6.18 -2.29
C PRO A 24 14.23 7.57 -2.63
N ALA A 25 13.50 8.61 -2.25
CA ALA A 25 13.96 9.99 -2.34
C ALA A 25 15.27 10.12 -1.55
N THR A 26 16.27 10.75 -2.15
CA THR A 26 17.59 11.02 -1.57
C THR A 26 17.41 11.73 -0.22
N ILE A 27 17.65 11.02 0.89
CA ILE A 27 17.49 11.56 2.24
C ILE A 27 18.72 12.39 2.57
N GLU A 28 18.60 13.72 2.50
CA GLU A 28 19.56 14.62 3.15
C GLU A 28 19.62 14.27 4.64
N SER A 29 20.83 14.07 5.18
CA SER A 29 21.04 13.65 6.56
C SER A 29 20.76 14.80 7.51
N TYR A 30 19.50 15.01 7.86
CA TYR A 30 19.11 15.84 8.99
C TYR A 30 19.67 15.19 10.28
N SER A 31 20.19 16.00 11.20
CA SER A 31 20.65 15.54 12.51
C SER A 31 19.55 14.71 13.18
N LYS A 32 19.89 13.52 13.70
CA LYS A 32 18.95 12.58 14.33
C LYS A 32 18.23 13.25 15.51
N GLY A 33 17.06 13.84 15.25
CA GLY A 33 16.15 14.34 16.27
C GLY A 33 15.39 13.18 16.91
N VAL A 34 14.86 13.40 18.11
CA VAL A 34 13.89 12.48 18.74
C VAL A 34 12.50 12.89 18.28
N VAL A 35 11.67 11.94 17.84
CA VAL A 35 10.25 12.18 17.51
C VAL A 35 9.50 12.56 18.79
N SER A 36 8.81 13.70 18.80
CA SER A 36 8.03 14.13 19.97
C SER A 36 6.83 13.22 20.21
N GLU A 37 6.29 13.22 21.43
CA GLU A 37 5.12 12.38 21.74
C GLU A 37 3.88 12.75 20.91
N SER A 38 3.68 14.03 20.63
CA SER A 38 2.62 14.50 19.73
C SER A 38 2.83 14.01 18.29
N GLU A 39 4.06 13.94 17.81
CA GLU A 39 4.37 13.44 16.48
C GLU A 39 4.17 11.93 16.39
N LYS A 40 4.54 11.18 17.44
CA LYS A 40 4.25 9.74 17.54
C LYS A 40 2.76 9.47 17.48
N GLN A 41 1.95 10.22 18.23
CA GLN A 41 0.50 10.07 18.23
C GLN A 41 -0.09 10.26 16.82
N VAL A 42 0.37 11.26 16.07
CA VAL A 42 -0.06 11.47 14.67
C VAL A 42 0.35 10.29 13.78
N LEU A 43 1.57 9.75 13.93
CA LEU A 43 2.04 8.60 13.17
C LEU A 43 1.26 7.32 13.53
N ASP A 44 0.96 7.11 14.80
CA ASP A 44 0.16 5.99 15.29
C ASP A 44 -1.28 6.08 14.77
N ASP A 45 -1.88 7.27 14.74
CA ASP A 45 -3.20 7.51 14.15
C ASP A 45 -3.22 7.19 12.64
N PHE A 46 -2.16 7.57 11.91
CA PHE A 46 -2.01 7.19 10.50
C PHE A 46 -1.93 5.68 10.32
N ILE A 47 -1.13 4.99 11.14
CA ILE A 47 -1.00 3.54 11.11
C ILE A 47 -2.34 2.88 11.40
N ALA A 48 -3.05 3.32 12.45
CA ALA A 48 -4.36 2.78 12.83
C ALA A 48 -5.37 2.91 11.67
N ARG A 49 -5.46 4.08 11.03
CA ARG A 49 -6.32 4.29 9.85
C ARG A 49 -5.92 3.40 8.69
N LYS A 50 -4.62 3.22 8.44
CA LYS A 50 -4.11 2.36 7.36
C LYS A 50 -4.49 0.90 7.58
N ILE A 51 -4.33 0.39 8.81
CA ILE A 51 -4.77 -0.95 9.20
C ILE A 51 -6.29 -1.11 9.03
N GLU A 52 -7.08 -0.11 9.44
CA GLU A 52 -8.55 -0.15 9.29
C GLU A 52 -8.97 -0.25 7.81
N LEU A 53 -8.36 0.56 6.94
CA LEU A 53 -8.63 0.50 5.51
C LEU A 53 -8.24 -0.86 4.91
N TRP A 54 -7.10 -1.44 5.31
CA TRP A 54 -6.72 -2.78 4.88
C TRP A 54 -7.68 -3.88 5.36
N ARG A 55 -8.21 -3.80 6.59
CA ARG A 55 -9.25 -4.74 7.06
C ARG A 55 -10.50 -4.69 6.17
N LYS A 56 -10.99 -3.48 5.92
CA LYS A 56 -12.16 -3.26 5.04
C LYS A 56 -11.89 -3.76 3.62
N GLN A 57 -10.67 -3.55 3.11
CA GLN A 57 -10.28 -4.08 1.80
C GLN A 57 -10.36 -5.62 1.77
N GLN A 58 -9.77 -6.30 2.75
CA GLN A 58 -9.77 -7.77 2.82
C GLN A 58 -11.18 -8.35 2.87
N THR A 59 -12.13 -7.67 3.52
CA THR A 59 -13.52 -8.14 3.58
C THR A 59 -14.28 -7.99 2.25
N LEU A 60 -13.91 -7.01 1.42
CA LEU A 60 -14.63 -6.69 0.18
C LEU A 60 -14.08 -7.43 -1.04
N VAL A 61 -12.77 -7.73 -1.06
CA VAL A 61 -12.09 -8.35 -2.22
C VAL A 61 -12.77 -9.64 -2.69
N PRO A 62 -13.07 -10.65 -1.84
CA PRO A 62 -13.66 -11.90 -2.33
C PRO A 62 -15.00 -11.71 -3.05
N SER A 63 -15.86 -10.84 -2.52
CA SER A 63 -17.18 -10.57 -3.10
C SER A 63 -17.09 -9.74 -4.38
N ALA A 64 -16.20 -8.76 -4.41
CA ALA A 64 -15.92 -7.98 -5.62
C ALA A 64 -15.36 -8.87 -6.74
N ASP A 65 -14.46 -9.80 -6.41
CA ASP A 65 -13.89 -10.77 -7.36
C ASP A 65 -14.94 -11.76 -7.91
N MET A 66 -16.00 -12.04 -7.13
CA MET A 66 -17.16 -12.81 -7.58
C MET A 66 -18.14 -11.98 -8.45
N GLY A 67 -17.83 -10.71 -8.74
CA GLY A 67 -18.64 -9.85 -9.59
C GLY A 67 -19.72 -9.05 -8.85
N ASN A 68 -19.65 -8.91 -7.53
CA ASN A 68 -20.53 -8.01 -6.80
C ASN A 68 -20.20 -6.56 -7.15
N GLU A 69 -21.10 -5.90 -7.90
CA GLU A 69 -20.90 -4.52 -8.35
C GLU A 69 -20.84 -3.50 -7.20
N ASN A 70 -21.60 -3.72 -6.13
CA ASN A 70 -21.61 -2.82 -4.99
C ASN A 70 -20.28 -2.89 -4.23
N ASP A 71 -19.80 -4.09 -3.97
CA ASP A 71 -18.52 -4.30 -3.28
C ASP A 71 -17.36 -3.83 -4.16
N SER A 72 -17.46 -3.98 -5.48
CA SER A 72 -16.49 -3.42 -6.43
C SER A 72 -16.42 -1.89 -6.38
N LYS A 73 -17.57 -1.21 -6.27
CA LYS A 73 -17.63 0.26 -6.12
C LYS A 73 -17.04 0.70 -4.77
N GLN A 74 -17.38 -0.01 -3.70
CA GLN A 74 -16.81 0.26 -2.38
C GLN A 74 -15.29 0.03 -2.34
N LEU A 75 -14.80 -1.00 -3.03
CA LEU A 75 -13.37 -1.28 -3.16
C LEU A 75 -12.64 -0.15 -3.90
N ALA A 76 -13.22 0.39 -4.98
CA ALA A 76 -12.65 1.51 -5.71
C ALA A 76 -12.58 2.79 -4.86
N GLU A 77 -13.61 3.07 -4.06
CA GLU A 77 -13.61 4.19 -3.13
C GLU A 77 -12.57 4.00 -2.02
N LEU A 78 -12.49 2.79 -1.46
CA LEU A 78 -11.49 2.46 -0.45
C LEU A 78 -10.05 2.60 -0.99
N GLN A 79 -9.81 2.23 -2.24
CA GLN A 79 -8.51 2.45 -2.90
C GLN A 79 -8.15 3.94 -2.98
N ARG A 80 -9.13 4.82 -3.27
CA ARG A 80 -8.89 6.28 -3.25
C ARG A 80 -8.57 6.78 -1.84
N GLN A 81 -9.27 6.30 -0.83
CA GLN A 81 -9.02 6.66 0.57
C GLN A 81 -7.61 6.23 1.02
N MET A 82 -7.18 5.02 0.66
CA MET A 82 -5.82 4.56 0.93
C MET A 82 -4.79 5.43 0.22
N GLN A 83 -5.01 5.77 -1.05
CA GLN A 83 -4.09 6.63 -1.81
C GLN A 83 -3.98 8.03 -1.19
N GLN A 84 -5.10 8.61 -0.76
CA GLN A 84 -5.09 9.91 -0.09
C GLN A 84 -4.33 9.83 1.24
N LEU A 85 -4.59 8.79 2.04
CA LEU A 85 -3.89 8.58 3.31
C LEU A 85 -2.38 8.40 3.10
N ASP A 86 -1.97 7.66 2.06
CA ASP A 86 -0.55 7.49 1.72
C ASP A 86 0.11 8.82 1.33
N ASN A 87 -0.60 9.70 0.63
CA ASN A 87 -0.11 11.03 0.32
C ASN A 87 0.07 11.88 1.59
N ASP A 88 -0.89 11.85 2.50
CA ASP A 88 -0.85 12.60 3.76
C ASP A 88 0.31 12.11 4.65
N ILE A 89 0.50 10.79 4.73
CA ILE A 89 1.63 10.16 5.43
C ILE A 89 2.94 10.60 4.80
N ASN A 90 3.09 10.48 3.48
CA ASN A 90 4.32 10.87 2.79
C ASN A 90 4.68 12.34 3.00
N ALA A 91 3.68 13.23 3.01
CA ALA A 91 3.86 14.65 3.33
C ALA A 91 4.28 14.87 4.79
N TYR A 92 3.87 14.02 5.72
CA TYR A 92 4.27 14.11 7.14
C TYR A 92 5.66 13.52 7.43
N LEU A 93 6.10 12.57 6.61
CA LEU A 93 7.36 11.82 6.72
C LEU A 93 8.59 12.51 6.10
N ILE A 94 8.60 13.85 6.02
CA ILE A 94 9.72 14.61 5.43
C ILE A 94 11.01 14.46 6.24
N ARG A 95 10.92 14.36 7.58
CA ARG A 95 12.07 14.21 8.48
C ARG A 95 12.44 12.74 8.70
N GLY A 96 13.74 12.45 8.80
CA GLY A 96 14.27 11.08 8.88
C GLY A 96 13.76 10.29 10.07
N GLU A 97 13.77 10.90 11.25
CA GLU A 97 13.34 10.26 12.49
C GLU A 97 11.85 9.88 12.50
N ARG A 98 11.00 10.65 11.81
CA ARG A 98 9.57 10.30 11.66
C ARG A 98 9.40 9.08 10.76
N ARG A 99 10.20 8.96 9.69
CA ARG A 99 10.21 7.77 8.82
C ARG A 99 10.61 6.53 9.60
N ASP A 100 11.70 6.62 10.34
CA ASP A 100 12.23 5.48 11.12
C ASP A 100 11.18 4.99 12.12
N TYR A 101 10.57 5.89 12.90
CA TYR A 101 9.49 5.54 13.82
C TYR A 101 8.29 4.92 13.10
N TYR A 102 7.82 5.57 12.03
CA TYR A 102 6.63 5.13 11.30
C TYR A 102 6.78 3.71 10.75
N TYR A 103 7.91 3.38 10.14
CA TYR A 103 8.09 2.05 9.55
C TYR A 103 8.25 0.95 10.61
N ASP A 104 8.91 1.23 11.73
CA ASP A 104 8.99 0.29 12.87
C ASP A 104 7.62 0.04 13.50
N ALA A 105 6.87 1.12 13.78
CA ALA A 105 5.52 1.03 14.34
C ALA A 105 4.54 0.35 13.38
N LEU A 106 4.62 0.64 12.07
CA LEU A 106 3.81 -0.04 11.06
C LEU A 106 4.14 -1.54 10.98
N GLN A 107 5.42 -1.90 11.00
CA GLN A 107 5.82 -3.31 10.99
C GLN A 107 5.29 -4.04 12.22
N LYS A 108 5.32 -3.40 13.40
CA LYS A 108 4.74 -3.96 14.62
C LYS A 108 3.23 -4.14 14.49
N ALA A 109 2.49 -3.11 14.06
CA ALA A 109 1.05 -3.19 13.87
C ALA A 109 0.65 -4.26 12.84
N MET A 110 1.47 -4.47 11.81
CA MET A 110 1.25 -5.53 10.81
C MET A 110 1.46 -6.94 11.35
N LYS A 111 2.30 -7.14 12.37
CA LYS A 111 2.42 -8.44 13.06
C LYS A 111 1.15 -8.78 13.83
N ASP A 112 0.51 -7.77 14.43
CA ASP A 112 -0.75 -7.92 15.16
C ASP A 112 -1.98 -8.04 14.24
N PHE A 113 -1.79 -7.76 12.95
CA PHE A 113 -2.83 -7.86 11.92
C PHE A 113 -2.91 -9.24 11.27
N GLN A 114 -1.82 -10.02 11.29
CA GLN A 114 -1.78 -11.42 10.79
C GLN A 114 -2.50 -12.37 11.74
#